data_AF-A0A933M919-F1
#
_entry.id   AF-A0A933M919-F1
#
_cell.length_a   1.000
_cell.length_b   1.000
_cell.length_c   1.000
_cell.angle_alpha   90.00
_cell.angle_beta   90.00
_cell.angle_gamma   90.00
#
_symmetry.space_group_name_H-M   'P 1'
#
loop_
_entity.id
_entity.type
_entity.pdbx_description
1 polymer ?
#
loop_
_entity_poly.entity_id
_entity_poly.type
_entity_poly.pdbx_seq_one_letter_code
_entity_poly.pdbx_strand_id
1 'polypeptide(L)'
;MKKSITLMVLVALALSACATPTATEAPKATAAPAATTAPVATEAPKATAAPTTPALRTKANPGEKITLYHYGDVTGPYAAITAPLVSGFDDAVKALNAKGGIRGAQVAVEWSDTGGKLENAISTYNRFREKKPLILFMYGSTETEGLKDRLAEDKIPNLTFGVSGPGSYPPGWVFAGVPIYSDQFGLFLDWLTANWAKVKPAKGQNLDAPRVAVVTWDTAYGRGALTPETQAYADKKGVKIVSKEFFADDANSCRKESRSKRDLHQHPRARPGANSQGLGLARCARRVPHRRQQLGAGSFDARAGGSRLRRFLWSPPEPVVG
;
A
#
# COMPACT_ATOMS: atom_id res chain seq x y z
N MET A 1 -61.20 -2.61 5.39
CA MET A 1 -60.04 -2.91 4.51
C MET A 1 -58.73 -3.17 5.27
N LYS A 2 -58.76 -3.79 6.47
CA LYS A 2 -57.55 -4.21 7.22
C LYS A 2 -57.57 -5.67 7.69
N LYS A 3 -58.61 -6.45 7.32
CA LYS A 3 -58.75 -7.88 7.65
C LYS A 3 -58.59 -8.82 6.44
N SER A 4 -58.40 -8.28 5.23
CA SER A 4 -58.25 -9.09 3.99
C SER A 4 -56.81 -9.16 3.47
N ILE A 5 -55.85 -8.51 4.13
CA ILE A 5 -54.43 -8.52 3.69
C ILE A 5 -53.59 -9.49 4.53
N THR A 6 -53.99 -9.79 5.78
CA THR A 6 -53.27 -10.75 6.64
C THR A 6 -53.50 -12.21 6.24
N LEU A 7 -54.59 -12.52 5.51
CA LEU A 7 -54.90 -13.87 5.04
C LEU A 7 -54.15 -14.25 3.74
N MET A 8 -53.60 -13.28 3.02
CA MET A 8 -52.89 -13.53 1.75
C MET A 8 -51.37 -13.70 1.91
N VAL A 9 -50.81 -13.36 3.08
CA VAL A 9 -49.38 -13.55 3.39
C VAL A 9 -49.11 -14.84 4.18
N LEU A 10 -50.13 -15.41 4.82
CA LEU A 10 -50.04 -16.71 5.51
C LEU A 10 -50.33 -17.94 4.61
N VAL A 11 -50.82 -17.73 3.38
CA VAL A 11 -51.07 -18.81 2.40
C VAL A 11 -49.88 -19.00 1.43
N ALA A 12 -48.94 -18.06 1.35
CA ALA A 12 -47.73 -18.18 0.54
C ALA A 12 -46.57 -18.94 1.25
N LEU A 13 -46.74 -19.29 2.53
CA LEU A 13 -45.72 -19.98 3.35
C LEU A 13 -46.09 -21.43 3.70
N ALA A 14 -47.12 -22.01 3.06
CA ALA A 14 -47.64 -23.35 3.38
C ALA A 14 -47.93 -24.28 2.18
N LEU A 15 -47.28 -24.06 1.02
CA LEU A 15 -47.33 -25.01 -0.11
C LEU A 15 -45.96 -25.19 -0.76
N SER A 16 -45.05 -25.93 -0.13
CA SER A 16 -43.87 -26.52 -0.80
C SER A 16 -43.21 -27.64 0.01
N ALA A 17 -44.01 -28.45 0.72
CA ALA A 17 -43.52 -29.66 1.38
C ALA A 17 -44.49 -30.80 1.07
N CYS A 18 -44.24 -31.47 -0.06
CA CYS A 18 -44.58 -32.87 -0.36
C CYS A 18 -44.26 -33.13 -1.84
N ALA A 19 -42.99 -33.35 -2.14
CA ALA A 19 -42.58 -34.07 -3.34
C ALA A 19 -41.49 -35.06 -2.92
N THR A 20 -41.89 -36.34 -2.83
CA THR A 20 -40.97 -37.48 -2.76
C THR A 20 -40.00 -37.44 -3.93
N PRO A 21 -38.69 -37.64 -3.72
CA PRO A 21 -37.74 -37.66 -4.83
C PRO A 21 -37.96 -38.93 -5.65
N THR A 22 -38.50 -38.76 -6.86
CA THR A 22 -38.46 -39.80 -7.89
C THR A 22 -36.99 -40.07 -8.21
N ALA A 23 -36.55 -41.31 -7.99
CA ALA A 23 -35.21 -41.76 -8.31
C ALA A 23 -34.94 -41.49 -9.80
N THR A 24 -34.08 -40.52 -10.07
CA THR A 24 -33.51 -40.32 -11.40
C THR A 24 -32.44 -41.38 -11.58
N GLU A 25 -32.61 -42.23 -12.59
CA GLU A 25 -31.61 -43.22 -12.99
C GLU A 25 -30.23 -42.56 -13.11
N ALA A 26 -29.24 -43.16 -12.45
CA ALA A 26 -27.87 -42.73 -12.53
C ALA A 26 -27.40 -42.78 -13.99
N PRO A 27 -26.76 -41.71 -14.52
CA PRO A 27 -26.19 -41.76 -15.85
C PRO A 27 -25.15 -42.90 -15.91
N LYS A 28 -25.37 -43.79 -16.88
CA LYS A 28 -24.51 -44.93 -17.23
C LYS A 28 -23.05 -44.47 -17.29
N ALA A 29 -22.17 -45.18 -16.58
CA ALA A 29 -20.74 -44.89 -16.51
C ALA A 29 -20.16 -44.69 -17.92
N THR A 30 -19.70 -43.47 -18.19
CA THR A 30 -18.92 -43.17 -19.40
C THR A 30 -17.57 -43.85 -19.24
N ALA A 31 -17.15 -44.58 -20.27
CA ALA A 31 -15.86 -45.26 -20.31
C ALA A 31 -14.72 -44.28 -19.99
N ALA A 32 -13.73 -44.77 -19.25
CA ALA A 32 -12.53 -44.01 -18.89
C ALA A 32 -11.89 -43.40 -20.16
N PRO A 33 -11.44 -42.14 -20.12
CA PRO A 33 -10.69 -41.56 -21.22
C PRO A 33 -9.46 -42.42 -21.51
N ALA A 34 -9.21 -42.71 -22.79
CA ALA A 34 -7.96 -43.31 -23.23
C ALA A 34 -6.78 -42.47 -22.71
N ALA A 35 -5.72 -43.13 -22.27
CA ALA A 35 -4.51 -42.50 -21.74
C ALA A 35 -4.01 -41.40 -22.69
N THR A 36 -4.02 -40.16 -22.20
CA THR A 36 -3.42 -39.02 -22.88
C THR A 36 -1.93 -39.28 -23.01
N THR A 37 -1.44 -39.41 -24.24
CA THR A 37 -0.01 -39.38 -24.53
C THR A 37 0.56 -38.06 -24.03
N ALA A 38 1.73 -38.13 -23.38
CA ALA A 38 2.44 -36.98 -22.86
C ALA A 38 2.57 -35.87 -23.92
N PRO A 39 2.40 -34.58 -23.55
CA PRO A 39 2.55 -33.50 -24.50
C PRO A 39 3.94 -33.56 -25.12
N VAL A 40 3.99 -33.57 -26.46
CA VAL A 40 5.23 -33.37 -27.21
C VAL A 40 5.84 -32.06 -26.72
N ALA A 41 7.10 -32.11 -26.29
CA ALA A 41 7.85 -30.95 -25.85
C ALA A 41 7.71 -29.83 -26.89
N THR A 42 7.02 -28.75 -26.51
CA THR A 42 6.97 -27.53 -27.32
C THR A 42 8.40 -27.01 -27.40
N GLU A 43 8.97 -26.98 -28.60
CA GLU A 43 10.26 -26.30 -28.83
C GLU A 43 10.16 -24.88 -28.26
N ALA A 44 11.15 -24.53 -27.43
CA ALA A 44 11.25 -23.19 -26.87
C ALA A 44 11.11 -22.16 -28.00
N PRO A 45 10.30 -21.10 -27.83
CA PRO A 45 10.13 -20.08 -28.86
C PRO A 45 11.52 -19.60 -29.28
N LYS A 46 11.84 -19.79 -30.57
CA LYS A 46 13.09 -19.35 -31.19
C LYS A 46 13.34 -17.91 -30.74
N ALA A 47 14.46 -17.69 -30.06
CA ALA A 47 14.83 -16.39 -29.52
C ALA A 47 14.63 -15.32 -30.59
N THR A 48 13.63 -14.46 -30.38
CA THR A 48 13.44 -13.27 -31.20
C THR A 48 14.72 -12.46 -31.06
N ALA A 49 15.37 -12.16 -32.18
CA ALA A 49 16.58 -11.35 -32.20
C ALA A 49 16.35 -10.12 -31.32
N ALA A 50 17.22 -9.93 -30.31
CA ALA A 50 17.11 -8.80 -29.40
C ALA A 50 17.02 -7.52 -30.25
N PRO A 51 16.05 -6.61 -29.99
CA PRO A 51 15.97 -5.36 -30.72
C PRO A 51 17.33 -4.68 -30.65
N THR A 52 17.87 -4.30 -31.81
CA THR A 52 19.13 -3.59 -31.92
C THR A 52 19.05 -2.37 -31.02
N THR A 53 19.74 -2.42 -29.87
CA THR A 53 19.67 -1.35 -28.88
C THR A 53 20.24 -0.11 -29.56
N PRO A 54 19.46 0.97 -29.72
CA PRO A 54 19.97 2.20 -30.31
C PRO A 54 21.21 2.63 -29.53
N ALA A 55 22.27 3.03 -30.23
CA ALA A 55 23.47 3.51 -29.59
C ALA A 55 23.11 4.64 -28.61
N LEU A 56 23.50 4.51 -27.35
CA LEU A 56 23.20 5.50 -26.32
C LEU A 56 23.88 6.83 -26.70
N ARG A 57 23.08 7.88 -26.88
CA ARG A 57 23.60 9.23 -27.16
C ARG A 57 24.54 9.69 -26.05
N THR A 58 25.74 10.16 -26.36
CA THR A 58 26.69 10.61 -25.32
C THR A 58 26.57 12.10 -24.98
N LYS A 59 25.91 12.90 -25.85
CA LYS A 59 25.61 14.32 -25.66
C LYS A 59 24.19 14.63 -26.14
N ALA A 60 23.58 15.64 -25.52
CA ALA A 60 22.32 16.22 -25.92
C ALA A 60 22.50 17.21 -27.08
N ASN A 61 21.42 17.46 -27.82
CA ASN A 61 21.37 18.54 -28.79
C ASN A 61 21.40 19.90 -28.07
N PRO A 62 21.99 20.94 -28.68
CA PRO A 62 21.95 22.29 -28.12
C PRO A 62 20.51 22.73 -27.84
N GLY A 63 20.24 23.18 -26.60
CA GLY A 63 18.92 23.63 -26.18
C GLY A 63 17.89 22.52 -25.91
N GLU A 64 18.29 21.24 -25.96
CA GLU A 64 17.40 20.12 -25.67
C GLU A 64 16.90 20.17 -24.22
N LYS A 65 15.60 19.87 -24.05
CA LYS A 65 14.91 19.87 -22.77
C LYS A 65 14.19 18.55 -22.55
N ILE A 66 14.46 17.91 -21.41
CA ILE A 66 13.79 16.69 -20.97
C ILE A 66 12.76 17.08 -19.92
N THR A 67 11.48 16.88 -20.21
CA THR A 67 10.41 17.12 -19.24
C THR A 67 10.07 15.81 -18.52
N LEU A 68 10.14 15.84 -17.19
CA LEU A 68 9.68 14.79 -16.30
C LEU A 68 8.29 15.14 -15.78
N TYR A 69 7.43 14.14 -15.70
CA TYR A 69 6.04 14.31 -15.27
C TYR A 69 5.77 13.45 -14.04
N HIS A 70 5.21 14.06 -13.01
CA HIS A 70 4.87 13.35 -11.79
C HIS A 70 3.60 13.89 -11.15
N TYR A 71 2.90 13.07 -10.40
CA TYR A 71 1.68 13.52 -9.74
C TYR A 71 1.41 12.71 -8.49
N GLY A 72 0.77 13.35 -7.51
CA GLY A 72 0.43 12.74 -6.24
C GLY A 72 -0.29 13.71 -5.31
N ASP A 73 -0.52 13.24 -4.10
CA ASP A 73 -1.50 13.82 -3.19
C ASP A 73 -0.93 15.00 -2.39
N VAL A 74 -0.55 16.12 -3.03
CA VAL A 74 -0.01 17.29 -2.31
C VAL A 74 -1.07 17.94 -1.42
N THR A 75 -2.35 17.76 -1.74
CA THR A 75 -3.47 18.00 -0.83
C THR A 75 -4.15 16.68 -0.41
N GLY A 76 -5.13 16.79 0.50
CA GLY A 76 -5.85 15.63 0.99
C GLY A 76 -5.08 14.84 2.06
N PRO A 77 -5.44 13.56 2.27
CA PRO A 77 -5.03 12.85 3.47
C PRO A 77 -3.58 12.40 3.48
N TYR A 78 -2.93 12.31 2.33
CA TYR A 78 -1.53 11.90 2.21
C TYR A 78 -0.56 13.08 2.02
N ALA A 79 -1.07 14.32 2.03
CA ALA A 79 -0.29 15.56 1.86
C ALA A 79 0.96 15.65 2.73
N ALA A 80 0.87 15.20 3.98
CA ALA A 80 2.01 15.25 4.91
C ALA A 80 3.19 14.36 4.48
N ILE A 81 2.96 13.39 3.60
CA ILE A 81 3.93 12.39 3.16
C ILE A 81 4.41 12.68 1.73
N THR A 82 3.51 13.12 0.85
CA THR A 82 3.76 13.37 -0.59
C THR A 82 4.29 14.77 -0.89
N ALA A 83 3.82 15.81 -0.18
CA ALA A 83 4.30 17.18 -0.39
C ALA A 83 5.84 17.32 -0.30
N PRO A 84 6.54 16.75 0.70
CA PRO A 84 8.00 16.81 0.73
C PRO A 84 8.66 16.02 -0.42
N LEU A 85 8.03 14.97 -0.96
CA LEU A 85 8.55 14.26 -2.13
C LEU A 85 8.50 15.13 -3.38
N VAL A 86 7.41 15.89 -3.56
CA VAL A 86 7.27 16.83 -4.69
C VAL A 86 8.32 17.94 -4.59
N SER A 87 8.49 18.55 -3.40
CA SER A 87 9.54 19.56 -3.20
C SER A 87 10.95 18.98 -3.40
N GLY A 88 11.20 17.75 -2.94
CA GLY A 88 12.47 17.06 -3.15
C GLY A 88 12.75 16.77 -4.63
N PHE A 89 11.72 16.49 -5.43
CA PHE A 89 11.86 16.29 -6.87
C PHE A 89 12.31 17.58 -7.58
N ASP A 90 11.69 18.72 -7.24
CA ASP A 90 12.07 20.02 -7.77
C ASP A 90 13.51 20.38 -7.41
N ASP A 91 13.91 20.16 -6.16
CA ASP A 91 15.26 20.46 -5.70
C ASP A 91 16.31 19.53 -6.34
N ALA A 92 15.98 18.25 -6.55
CA ALA A 92 16.83 17.33 -7.28
C ALA A 92 17.04 17.77 -8.73
N VAL A 93 15.99 18.24 -9.42
CA VAL A 93 16.09 18.74 -10.79
C VAL A 93 16.89 20.03 -10.86
N LYS A 94 16.69 20.98 -9.94
CA LYS A 94 17.52 22.19 -9.86
C LYS A 94 19.01 21.85 -9.68
N ALA A 95 19.32 20.94 -8.76
CA ALA A 95 20.69 20.50 -8.51
C ALA A 95 21.30 19.78 -9.72
N LEU A 96 20.51 18.98 -10.45
CA LEU A 96 20.94 18.31 -11.67
C LEU A 96 21.24 19.31 -12.79
N ASN A 97 20.36 20.28 -13.00
CA ASN A 97 20.54 21.33 -14.02
C ASN A 97 21.74 22.23 -13.73
N ALA A 98 21.99 22.56 -12.46
CA ALA A 98 23.16 23.32 -12.04
C ALA A 98 24.48 22.57 -12.36
N LYS A 99 24.45 21.24 -12.47
CA LYS A 99 25.59 20.39 -12.87
C LYS A 99 25.66 20.12 -14.38
N GLY A 100 24.91 20.85 -15.19
CA GLY A 100 24.90 20.70 -16.66
C GLY A 100 23.81 19.76 -17.20
N GLY A 101 22.88 19.31 -16.35
CA GLY A 101 21.74 18.51 -16.76
C GLY A 101 22.11 17.08 -17.19
N ILE A 102 21.24 16.45 -17.98
CA ILE A 102 21.45 15.07 -18.46
C ILE A 102 22.16 15.14 -19.82
N ARG A 103 23.45 14.82 -19.83
CA ARG A 103 24.29 14.86 -21.06
C ARG A 103 24.27 16.23 -21.76
N GLY A 104 24.02 17.32 -21.01
CA GLY A 104 23.87 18.68 -21.54
C GLY A 104 22.43 19.15 -21.74
N ALA A 105 21.43 18.25 -21.69
CA ALA A 105 20.02 18.62 -21.77
C ALA A 105 19.52 19.14 -20.42
N GLN A 106 18.82 20.26 -20.43
CA GLN A 106 18.16 20.78 -19.23
C GLN A 106 16.92 19.94 -18.92
N VAL A 107 16.66 19.74 -17.64
CA VAL A 107 15.50 19.00 -17.15
C VAL A 107 14.43 19.97 -16.68
N ALA A 108 13.17 19.71 -16.99
CA ALA A 108 12.05 20.39 -16.37
C ALA A 108 11.08 19.42 -15.76
N VAL A 109 10.22 19.96 -14.90
CA VAL A 109 9.24 19.22 -14.14
C VAL A 109 7.88 19.82 -14.44
N GLU A 110 6.92 18.94 -14.72
CA GLU A 110 5.50 19.27 -14.69
C GLU A 110 4.83 18.34 -13.68
N TRP A 111 4.09 18.91 -12.74
CA TRP A 111 3.43 18.13 -11.71
C TRP A 111 1.98 18.53 -11.47
N SER A 112 1.20 17.60 -10.93
CA SER A 112 -0.22 17.79 -10.66
C SER A 112 -0.59 17.22 -9.30
N ASP A 113 -1.49 17.91 -8.58
CA ASP A 113 -2.07 17.42 -7.34
C ASP A 113 -3.30 16.54 -7.62
N THR A 114 -3.33 15.35 -7.03
CA THR A 114 -4.45 14.40 -7.11
C THR A 114 -5.40 14.49 -5.91
N GLY A 115 -4.95 15.07 -4.79
CA GLY A 115 -5.76 15.25 -3.59
C GLY A 115 -6.24 13.96 -2.91
N GLY A 116 -5.58 12.83 -3.17
CA GLY A 116 -5.95 11.50 -2.66
C GLY A 116 -7.04 10.80 -3.48
N LYS A 117 -7.40 11.30 -4.66
CA LYS A 117 -8.57 10.85 -5.43
C LYS A 117 -8.16 10.16 -6.72
N LEU A 118 -8.66 8.94 -6.92
CA LEU A 118 -8.37 8.14 -8.11
C LEU A 118 -8.86 8.84 -9.40
N GLU A 119 -9.99 9.53 -9.35
CA GLU A 119 -10.55 10.23 -10.51
C GLU A 119 -9.62 11.35 -10.99
N ASN A 120 -9.00 12.07 -10.05
CA ASN A 120 -8.03 13.11 -10.35
C ASN A 120 -6.71 12.53 -10.89
N ALA A 121 -6.29 11.37 -10.36
CA ALA A 121 -5.13 10.64 -10.88
C ALA A 121 -5.37 10.16 -12.32
N ILE A 122 -6.56 9.61 -12.63
CA ILE A 122 -6.95 9.22 -14.00
C ILE A 122 -6.98 10.43 -14.93
N SER A 123 -7.55 11.56 -14.49
CA SER A 123 -7.58 12.80 -15.28
C SER A 123 -6.17 13.30 -15.58
N THR A 124 -5.30 13.31 -14.56
CA THR A 124 -3.90 13.71 -14.70
C THR A 124 -3.13 12.77 -15.64
N TYR A 125 -3.30 11.46 -15.48
CA TYR A 125 -2.71 10.45 -16.35
C TYR A 125 -3.09 10.69 -17.82
N ASN A 126 -4.38 10.90 -18.09
CA ASN A 126 -4.87 11.17 -19.44
C ASN A 126 -4.26 12.46 -20.02
N ARG A 127 -3.97 13.48 -19.20
CA ARG A 127 -3.31 14.70 -19.68
C ARG A 127 -1.82 14.48 -19.96
N PHE A 128 -1.13 13.74 -19.10
CA PHE A 128 0.31 13.51 -19.21
C PHE A 128 0.66 12.49 -20.30
N ARG A 129 -0.14 11.44 -20.52
CA ARG A 129 0.12 10.46 -21.60
C ARG A 129 0.17 11.10 -22.99
N GLU A 130 -0.68 12.11 -23.26
CA GLU A 130 -0.69 12.86 -24.52
C GLU A 130 0.64 13.62 -24.77
N LYS A 131 1.38 13.93 -23.71
CA LYS A 131 2.72 14.54 -23.79
C LYS A 131 3.82 13.54 -24.14
N LYS A 132 3.50 12.24 -24.25
CA LYS A 132 4.43 11.15 -24.56
C LYS A 132 5.62 11.13 -23.59
N PRO A 133 5.37 10.98 -22.27
CA PRO A 133 6.41 11.02 -21.26
C PRO A 133 7.37 9.85 -21.43
N LEU A 134 8.66 10.09 -21.22
CA LEU A 134 9.66 9.01 -21.19
C LEU A 134 9.45 8.08 -20.00
N ILE A 135 9.00 8.65 -18.88
CA ILE A 135 8.68 7.98 -17.63
C ILE A 135 7.68 8.86 -16.87
N LEU A 136 6.76 8.23 -16.16
CA LEU A 136 5.90 8.86 -15.16
C LEU A 136 6.39 8.52 -13.75
N PHE A 137 6.18 9.44 -12.81
CA PHE A 137 6.39 9.16 -11.39
C PHE A 137 5.06 9.30 -10.64
N MET A 138 4.70 8.25 -9.90
CA MET A 138 3.48 8.17 -9.11
C MET A 138 3.81 7.86 -7.65
N TYR A 139 2.91 8.18 -6.73
CA TYR A 139 3.17 7.99 -5.30
C TYR A 139 2.09 7.18 -4.59
N GLY A 140 0.85 7.20 -5.09
CA GLY A 140 -0.28 6.53 -4.47
C GLY A 140 -0.40 5.06 -4.90
N SER A 141 -0.72 4.19 -3.94
CA SER A 141 -0.98 2.77 -4.23
C SER A 141 -2.29 2.56 -4.99
N THR A 142 -3.36 3.30 -4.64
CA THR A 142 -4.67 3.17 -5.29
C THR A 142 -4.61 3.54 -6.78
N GLU A 143 -3.92 4.63 -7.11
CA GLU A 143 -3.68 5.03 -8.50
C GLU A 143 -2.74 4.08 -9.24
N THR A 144 -1.70 3.55 -8.56
CA THR A 144 -0.81 2.55 -9.16
C THR A 144 -1.57 1.29 -9.54
N GLU A 145 -2.42 0.77 -8.66
CA GLU A 145 -3.28 -0.38 -8.97
C GLU A 145 -4.26 -0.07 -10.09
N GLY A 146 -4.97 1.07 -10.02
CA GLY A 146 -6.01 1.42 -11.00
C GLY A 146 -5.48 1.77 -12.40
N LEU A 147 -4.22 2.20 -12.52
CA LEU A 147 -3.61 2.59 -13.79
C LEU A 147 -2.61 1.57 -14.35
N LYS A 148 -2.32 0.47 -13.62
CA LYS A 148 -1.32 -0.53 -13.99
C LYS A 148 -1.48 -1.06 -15.42
N ASP A 149 -2.70 -1.45 -15.79
CA ASP A 149 -2.96 -2.02 -17.12
C ASP A 149 -2.88 -0.94 -18.21
N ARG A 150 -3.36 0.27 -17.93
CA ARG A 150 -3.28 1.40 -18.88
C ARG A 150 -1.83 1.82 -19.15
N LEU A 151 -0.99 1.83 -18.12
CA LEU A 151 0.45 2.06 -18.26
C LEU A 151 1.11 1.02 -19.18
N ALA A 152 0.65 -0.23 -19.10
CA ALA A 152 1.14 -1.30 -19.95
C ALA A 152 0.65 -1.22 -21.39
N GLU A 153 -0.64 -0.92 -21.59
CA GLU A 153 -1.24 -0.66 -22.90
C GLU A 153 -0.53 0.49 -23.62
N ASP A 154 -0.28 1.58 -22.89
CA ASP A 154 0.31 2.80 -23.42
C ASP A 154 1.83 2.74 -23.53
N LYS A 155 2.46 1.69 -23.00
CA LYS A 155 3.91 1.53 -22.97
C LYS A 155 4.62 2.71 -22.30
N ILE A 156 4.08 3.15 -21.16
CA ILE A 156 4.62 4.25 -20.36
C ILE A 156 5.24 3.67 -19.09
N PRO A 157 6.58 3.74 -18.92
CA PRO A 157 7.21 3.31 -17.68
C PRO A 157 6.75 4.20 -16.54
N ASN A 158 6.42 3.61 -15.40
CA ASN A 158 6.08 4.31 -14.18
C ASN A 158 7.05 3.92 -13.07
N LEU A 159 7.75 4.89 -12.49
CA LEU A 159 8.46 4.70 -11.22
C LEU A 159 7.54 5.12 -10.08
N THR A 160 7.10 4.17 -9.27
CA THR A 160 6.12 4.40 -8.20
C THR A 160 6.70 4.21 -6.80
N PHE A 161 6.17 4.99 -5.86
CA PHE A 161 6.32 4.77 -4.41
C PHE A 161 5.06 4.17 -3.77
N GLY A 162 3.99 4.01 -4.55
CA GLY A 162 2.76 3.33 -4.18
C GLY A 162 2.86 1.82 -4.34
N VAL A 163 3.72 1.17 -3.54
CA VAL A 163 4.24 -0.19 -3.77
C VAL A 163 3.37 -1.33 -3.23
N SER A 164 2.10 -1.38 -3.61
CA SER A 164 1.25 -2.51 -3.26
C SER A 164 1.58 -3.75 -4.11
N GLY A 165 1.28 -4.94 -3.58
CA GLY A 165 1.43 -6.19 -4.32
C GLY A 165 0.66 -6.20 -5.65
N PRO A 166 -0.66 -5.89 -5.66
CA PRO A 166 -1.44 -5.83 -6.91
C PRO A 166 -0.94 -4.77 -7.90
N GLY A 167 -0.38 -3.65 -7.43
CA GLY A 167 0.22 -2.63 -8.29
C GLY A 167 1.55 -3.08 -8.92
N SER A 168 2.25 -4.02 -8.28
CA SER A 168 3.59 -4.46 -8.68
C SER A 168 3.59 -5.80 -9.44
N TYR A 169 2.57 -6.64 -9.24
CA TYR A 169 2.48 -7.99 -9.81
C TYR A 169 1.18 -8.21 -10.61
N PRO A 170 1.22 -8.98 -11.72
CA PRO A 170 2.42 -9.50 -12.37
C PRO A 170 3.29 -8.35 -12.92
N PRO A 171 4.61 -8.57 -13.07
CA PRO A 171 5.53 -7.52 -13.53
C PRO A 171 5.08 -6.94 -14.88
N GLY A 172 5.31 -5.65 -15.05
CA GLY A 172 4.90 -4.92 -16.25
C GLY A 172 5.59 -3.57 -16.33
N TRP A 173 4.81 -2.52 -16.58
CA TRP A 173 5.32 -1.16 -16.77
C TRP A 173 5.39 -0.34 -15.47
N VAL A 174 5.15 -0.99 -14.31
CA VAL A 174 5.26 -0.40 -12.99
C VAL A 174 6.56 -0.88 -12.33
N PHE A 175 7.40 0.08 -11.95
CA PHE A 175 8.68 -0.14 -11.28
C PHE A 175 8.60 0.46 -9.88
N ALA A 176 8.76 -0.38 -8.86
CA ALA A 176 8.74 0.05 -7.46
C ALA A 176 10.07 0.69 -7.05
N GLY A 177 10.03 1.90 -6.49
CA GLY A 177 11.21 2.60 -5.97
C GLY A 177 11.70 2.09 -4.61
N VAL A 178 10.90 1.26 -3.93
CA VAL A 178 11.18 0.65 -2.62
C VAL A 178 10.58 -0.77 -2.58
N PRO A 179 10.98 -1.65 -1.63
CA PRO A 179 10.35 -2.97 -1.48
C PRO A 179 8.83 -2.86 -1.26
N ILE A 180 8.05 -3.81 -1.74
CA ILE A 180 6.58 -3.79 -1.55
C ILE A 180 6.18 -3.91 -0.07
N TYR A 181 4.97 -3.47 0.28
CA TYR A 181 4.54 -3.44 1.70
C TYR A 181 4.57 -4.81 2.39
N SER A 182 4.28 -5.90 1.66
CA SER A 182 4.38 -7.26 2.21
C SER A 182 5.80 -7.61 2.63
N ASP A 183 6.81 -7.22 1.83
CA ASP A 183 8.22 -7.45 2.13
C ASP A 183 8.70 -6.57 3.27
N GLN A 184 8.26 -5.31 3.30
CA GLN A 184 8.54 -4.40 4.42
C GLN A 184 8.00 -4.96 5.73
N PHE A 185 6.79 -5.52 5.71
CA PHE A 185 6.19 -6.15 6.89
C PHE A 185 6.90 -7.46 7.25
N GLY A 186 7.28 -8.28 6.27
CA GLY A 186 8.13 -9.45 6.49
C GLY A 186 9.45 -9.11 7.18
N LEU A 187 10.13 -8.08 6.70
CA LEU A 187 11.37 -7.56 7.30
C LEU A 187 11.15 -7.09 8.75
N PHE A 188 10.02 -6.45 9.04
CA PHE A 188 9.66 -6.09 10.41
C PHE A 188 9.47 -7.32 11.30
N LEU A 189 8.82 -8.38 10.80
CA LEU A 189 8.63 -9.63 11.54
C LEU A 189 9.96 -10.35 11.82
N ASP A 190 10.89 -10.34 10.86
CA ASP A 190 12.25 -10.83 11.04
C ASP A 190 12.99 -10.09 12.15
N TRP A 191 12.97 -8.76 12.09
CA TRP A 191 13.55 -7.94 13.14
C TRP A 191 12.88 -8.19 14.50
N LEU A 192 11.55 -8.28 14.55
CA LEU A 192 10.79 -8.45 15.79
C LEU A 192 11.15 -9.75 16.49
N THR A 193 11.18 -10.85 15.73
CA THR A 193 11.52 -12.17 16.27
C THR A 193 12.97 -12.23 16.74
N ALA A 194 13.92 -11.72 15.95
CA ALA A 194 15.34 -11.68 16.31
C ALA A 194 15.61 -10.82 17.56
N ASN A 195 14.79 -9.79 17.81
CA ASN A 195 14.97 -8.86 18.91
C ASN A 195 13.99 -9.06 20.08
N TRP A 196 13.19 -10.12 20.07
CA TRP A 196 12.08 -10.29 21.01
C TRP A 196 12.50 -10.17 22.49
N ALA A 197 13.63 -10.75 22.87
CA ALA A 197 14.14 -10.66 24.24
C ALA A 197 14.36 -9.22 24.73
N LYS A 198 14.67 -8.28 23.83
CA LYS A 198 14.91 -6.85 24.11
C LYS A 198 13.64 -6.01 24.05
N VAL A 199 12.69 -6.38 23.18
CA VAL A 199 11.49 -5.57 22.90
C VAL A 199 10.22 -6.13 23.51
N LYS A 200 10.28 -7.30 24.15
CA LYS A 200 9.13 -7.85 24.87
C LYS A 200 8.72 -6.91 26.01
N PRO A 201 7.41 -6.65 26.21
CA PRO A 201 6.94 -5.79 27.29
C PRO A 201 7.45 -6.26 28.66
N ALA A 202 7.69 -5.30 29.57
CA ALA A 202 8.15 -5.59 30.93
C ALA A 202 7.15 -6.47 31.71
N LYS A 203 7.66 -7.16 32.74
CA LYS A 203 6.92 -8.10 33.61
C LYS A 203 5.55 -7.55 33.99
N GLY A 204 4.49 -8.32 33.71
CA GLY A 204 3.07 -7.96 33.91
C GLY A 204 2.18 -8.26 32.71
N GLN A 205 2.77 -8.37 31.51
CA GLN A 205 2.16 -9.00 30.34
C GLN A 205 3.07 -10.17 29.94
N ASN A 206 2.88 -11.34 30.55
CA ASN A 206 3.63 -12.54 30.17
C ASN A 206 3.21 -12.93 28.74
N LEU A 207 4.04 -12.54 27.77
CA LEU A 207 3.89 -12.91 26.37
C LEU A 207 5.04 -13.85 26.01
N ASP A 208 4.71 -15.13 25.87
CA ASP A 208 5.68 -16.17 25.51
C ASP A 208 6.11 -16.05 24.02
N ALA A 209 5.32 -15.36 23.21
CA ALA A 209 5.59 -15.08 21.79
C ALA A 209 5.15 -13.66 21.40
N PRO A 210 5.74 -13.07 20.33
CA PRO A 210 5.32 -11.76 19.83
C PRO A 210 3.85 -11.75 19.37
N ARG A 211 3.13 -10.69 19.74
CA ARG A 211 1.74 -10.44 19.33
C ARG A 211 1.63 -9.04 18.75
N VAL A 212 1.17 -8.95 17.50
CA VAL A 212 1.11 -7.69 16.74
C VAL A 212 -0.35 -7.33 16.48
N ALA A 213 -0.73 -6.10 16.79
CA ALA A 213 -1.99 -5.50 16.32
C ALA A 213 -1.63 -4.45 15.27
N VAL A 214 -2.33 -4.46 14.14
CA VAL A 214 -2.08 -3.53 13.04
C VAL A 214 -3.24 -2.56 12.95
N VAL A 215 -2.92 -1.26 12.90
CA VAL A 215 -3.89 -0.17 12.73
C VAL A 215 -3.43 0.64 11.53
N THR A 216 -4.26 0.70 10.49
CA THR A 216 -3.85 1.23 9.18
C THR A 216 -5.03 1.82 8.41
N TRP A 217 -4.75 2.47 7.28
CA TRP A 217 -5.76 3.04 6.39
C TRP A 217 -6.55 1.97 5.65
N ASP A 218 -7.83 2.22 5.40
CA ASP A 218 -8.67 1.38 4.55
C ASP A 218 -8.45 1.68 3.04
N THR A 219 -7.21 1.53 2.58
CA THR A 219 -6.82 1.80 1.19
C THR A 219 -5.84 0.74 0.69
N ALA A 220 -5.51 0.76 -0.61
CA ALA A 220 -4.47 -0.08 -1.20
C ALA A 220 -3.12 0.03 -0.44
N TYR A 221 -2.77 1.23 0.02
CA TYR A 221 -1.61 1.47 0.87
C TYR A 221 -1.72 0.69 2.18
N GLY A 222 -2.78 0.92 2.94
CA GLY A 222 -2.87 0.38 4.30
C GLY A 222 -3.11 -1.14 4.33
N ARG A 223 -3.83 -1.66 3.35
CA ARG A 223 -4.08 -3.10 3.18
C ARG A 223 -2.89 -3.86 2.59
N GLY A 224 -1.97 -3.17 1.91
CA GLY A 224 -0.87 -3.81 1.18
C GLY A 224 0.11 -4.61 2.04
N ALA A 225 0.19 -4.32 3.35
CA ALA A 225 0.98 -5.12 4.31
C ALA A 225 0.18 -6.26 4.98
N LEU A 226 -1.13 -6.35 4.73
CA LEU A 226 -2.07 -7.24 5.41
C LEU A 226 -2.66 -8.26 4.43
N THR A 227 -1.78 -9.00 3.77
CA THR A 227 -2.14 -10.02 2.76
C THR A 227 -2.12 -11.45 3.36
N PRO A 228 -2.73 -12.44 2.70
CA PRO A 228 -2.61 -13.85 3.12
C PRO A 228 -1.16 -14.33 3.23
N GLU A 229 -0.27 -13.88 2.35
CA GLU A 229 1.15 -14.22 2.34
C GLU A 229 1.86 -13.69 3.60
N THR A 230 1.59 -12.43 3.98
CA THR A 230 2.14 -11.85 5.21
C THR A 230 1.61 -12.52 6.46
N GLN A 231 0.35 -12.97 6.46
CA GLN A 231 -0.23 -13.73 7.56
C GLN A 231 0.47 -15.08 7.70
N ALA A 232 0.63 -15.82 6.61
CA ALA A 232 1.34 -17.10 6.60
C ALA A 232 2.80 -16.94 7.07
N TYR A 233 3.47 -15.85 6.66
CA TYR A 233 4.82 -15.55 7.11
C TYR A 233 4.89 -15.25 8.61
N ALA A 234 3.93 -14.48 9.14
CA ALA A 234 3.82 -14.21 10.57
C ALA A 234 3.63 -15.51 11.37
N ASP A 235 2.74 -16.40 10.91
CA ASP A 235 2.48 -17.69 11.56
C ASP A 235 3.73 -18.59 11.55
N LYS A 236 4.45 -18.66 10.41
CA LYS A 236 5.74 -19.35 10.29
C LYS A 236 6.79 -18.82 11.27
N LYS A 237 6.76 -17.53 11.56
CA LYS A 237 7.66 -16.85 12.51
C LYS A 237 7.19 -16.95 13.96
N GLY A 238 6.06 -17.58 14.23
CA GLY A 238 5.47 -17.66 15.58
C GLY A 238 4.92 -16.31 16.07
N VAL A 239 4.66 -15.36 15.17
CA VAL A 239 4.10 -14.05 15.49
C VAL A 239 2.60 -14.07 15.29
N LYS A 240 1.83 -13.80 16.35
CA LYS A 240 0.36 -13.76 16.27
C LYS A 240 -0.12 -12.36 15.90
N ILE A 241 -0.73 -12.20 14.73
CA ILE A 241 -1.49 -10.99 14.40
C ILE A 241 -2.85 -11.06 15.10
N VAL A 242 -3.04 -10.25 16.13
CA VAL A 242 -4.20 -10.35 17.05
C VAL A 242 -5.37 -9.45 16.68
N SER A 243 -5.14 -8.43 15.86
CA SER A 243 -6.15 -7.47 15.43
C SER A 243 -5.65 -6.72 14.20
N LYS A 244 -6.59 -6.43 13.28
CA LYS A 244 -6.40 -5.63 12.06
C LYS A 244 -7.50 -4.58 12.08
N GLU A 245 -7.14 -3.33 12.33
CA GLU A 245 -8.08 -2.21 12.44
C GLU A 245 -7.85 -1.26 11.27
N PHE A 246 -8.93 -0.92 10.57
CA PHE A 246 -8.91 -0.03 9.43
C PHE A 246 -9.63 1.27 9.77
N PHE A 247 -9.05 2.40 9.37
CA PHE A 247 -9.72 3.69 9.45
C PHE A 247 -9.78 4.34 8.07
N ALA A 248 -10.88 5.03 7.80
CA ALA A 248 -11.04 5.79 6.57
C ALA A 248 -9.92 6.82 6.41
N ASP A 249 -9.62 7.21 5.19
CA ASP A 249 -8.64 8.24 4.87
C ASP A 249 -9.10 9.67 5.20
N ASP A 250 -10.19 9.87 5.94
CA ASP A 250 -10.57 11.19 6.43
C ASP A 250 -9.71 11.64 7.65
N ALA A 251 -9.40 12.94 7.75
CA ALA A 251 -8.52 13.50 8.79
C ALA A 251 -9.04 13.32 10.25
N ASN A 252 -10.25 12.78 10.43
CA ASN A 252 -10.93 12.61 11.71
C ASN A 252 -11.27 11.15 12.04
N SER A 253 -11.03 10.20 11.14
CA SER A 253 -11.51 8.82 11.22
C SER A 253 -10.89 8.07 12.40
N CYS A 254 -9.58 8.22 12.63
CA CYS A 254 -8.88 7.65 13.78
C CYS A 254 -9.46 8.15 15.12
N ARG A 255 -9.95 9.41 15.15
CA ARG A 255 -10.60 9.98 16.34
C ARG A 255 -12.02 9.44 16.54
N LYS A 256 -12.79 9.23 15.47
CA LYS A 256 -14.13 8.65 15.52
C LYS A 256 -14.09 7.19 16.00
N GLU A 257 -13.17 6.40 15.45
CA GLU A 257 -13.00 4.98 15.79
C GLU A 257 -12.55 4.79 17.25
N SER A 258 -11.56 5.59 17.70
CA SER A 258 -11.13 5.60 19.10
C SER A 258 -12.13 6.22 20.09
N ARG A 259 -13.23 6.83 19.61
CA ARG A 259 -14.35 7.33 20.44
C ARG A 259 -15.47 6.29 20.52
N SER A 260 -15.87 5.70 19.40
CA SER A 260 -16.82 4.58 19.33
C SER A 260 -16.44 3.47 20.34
N LYS A 261 -15.15 3.08 20.37
CA LYS A 261 -14.66 2.05 21.31
C LYS A 261 -14.44 2.53 22.75
N ARG A 262 -14.43 3.86 23.00
CA ARG A 262 -14.42 4.44 24.34
C ARG A 262 -15.83 4.54 24.93
N ASP A 263 -16.85 4.72 24.09
CA ASP A 263 -18.24 4.77 24.56
C ASP A 263 -18.77 3.38 24.98
N LEU A 264 -18.07 2.30 24.60
CA LEU A 264 -18.26 0.94 25.16
C LEU A 264 -17.68 0.77 26.58
N HIS A 265 -16.86 1.71 27.08
CA HIS A 265 -16.31 1.73 28.44
C HIS A 265 -16.25 3.19 28.96
N GLN A 266 -17.37 3.68 29.50
CA GLN A 266 -17.57 5.08 29.91
C GLN A 266 -16.46 5.69 30.79
N HIS A 267 -15.97 6.88 30.42
CA HIS A 267 -16.10 8.15 31.17
C HIS A 267 -15.48 9.35 30.40
N PRO A 268 -16.01 10.59 30.53
CA PRO A 268 -15.79 11.67 29.57
C PRO A 268 -14.65 12.62 29.98
N ARG A 269 -13.93 13.15 28.99
CA ARG A 269 -13.46 14.56 28.94
C ARG A 269 -12.88 14.90 27.57
N ALA A 270 -13.30 16.04 27.02
CA ALA A 270 -12.87 16.62 25.76
C ALA A 270 -12.14 17.95 25.97
N ARG A 271 -11.16 18.28 25.10
CA ARG A 271 -11.03 19.54 24.30
C ARG A 271 -9.69 19.59 23.49
N PRO A 272 -9.56 20.47 22.47
CA PRO A 272 -8.86 20.19 21.20
C PRO A 272 -7.55 20.99 20.97
N GLY A 273 -6.80 20.67 19.91
CA GLY A 273 -5.72 21.52 19.37
C GLY A 273 -4.55 20.79 18.70
N ALA A 274 -4.30 21.16 17.44
CA ALA A 274 -3.08 21.11 16.62
C ALA A 274 -2.43 19.75 16.22
N ASN A 275 -2.17 19.67 14.90
CA ASN A 275 -1.36 18.75 14.08
C ASN A 275 -1.74 17.26 14.13
N SER A 276 -2.35 16.77 13.05
CA SER A 276 -3.37 15.71 13.13
C SER A 276 -2.96 14.30 12.70
N GLN A 277 -1.79 14.06 12.10
CA GLN A 277 -1.51 12.71 11.55
C GLN A 277 -0.41 11.94 12.29
N GLY A 278 0.85 12.39 12.31
CA GLY A 278 1.90 11.72 13.13
C GLY A 278 1.58 11.76 14.64
N LEU A 279 1.09 12.92 15.11
CA LEU A 279 0.52 13.09 16.45
C LEU A 279 -0.86 12.43 16.59
N GLY A 280 -1.60 12.23 15.50
CA GLY A 280 -2.89 11.52 15.47
C GLY A 280 -2.74 10.04 15.75
N LEU A 281 -1.84 9.34 15.03
CA LEU A 281 -1.47 7.95 15.28
C LEU A 281 -0.91 7.78 16.70
N ALA A 282 0.01 8.64 17.12
CA ALA A 282 0.58 8.59 18.47
C ALA A 282 -0.43 8.94 19.59
N ARG A 283 -1.47 9.76 19.32
CA ARG A 283 -2.57 10.06 20.25
C ARG A 283 -3.67 9.00 20.22
N CYS A 284 -3.96 8.37 19.08
CA CYS A 284 -4.87 7.24 18.95
C CYS A 284 -4.31 6.05 19.74
N ALA A 285 -3.04 5.69 19.49
CA ALA A 285 -2.40 4.58 20.18
C ALA A 285 -2.10 4.86 21.68
N ARG A 286 -2.08 6.13 22.13
CA ARG A 286 -2.05 6.51 23.56
C ARG A 286 -3.42 6.54 24.24
N ARG A 287 -4.52 6.56 23.49
CA ARG A 287 -5.91 6.65 24.01
C ARG A 287 -6.64 5.30 24.02
N VAL A 288 -6.02 4.25 23.47
CA VAL A 288 -6.40 2.85 23.72
C VAL A 288 -5.85 2.46 25.10
N PRO A 289 -6.65 1.92 26.03
CA PRO A 289 -6.30 1.80 27.46
C PRO A 289 -5.26 0.70 27.80
N HIS A 290 -4.35 0.35 26.88
CA HIS A 290 -3.32 -0.65 27.16
C HIS A 290 -1.92 -0.06 27.13
N ARG A 291 -1.18 -0.22 28.24
CA ARG A 291 0.28 -0.04 28.33
C ARG A 291 0.96 -1.03 27.36
N ARG A 292 1.13 -0.66 26.09
CA ARG A 292 1.85 -1.45 25.08
C ARG A 292 2.84 -0.58 24.31
N GLN A 293 3.98 -1.17 23.98
CA GLN A 293 5.06 -0.54 23.24
C GLN A 293 4.66 -0.38 21.77
N GLN A 294 4.90 0.80 21.19
CA GLN A 294 4.60 1.12 19.79
C GLN A 294 5.87 0.99 18.95
N LEU A 295 5.77 0.31 17.82
CA LEU A 295 6.81 0.22 16.80
C LEU A 295 6.12 0.48 15.46
N GLY A 296 6.53 1.54 14.77
CA GLY A 296 5.94 1.98 13.51
C GLY A 296 6.73 1.45 12.31
N ALA A 297 6.02 1.12 11.23
CA ALA A 297 6.63 0.88 9.93
C ALA A 297 6.79 2.22 9.18
N GLY A 298 8.01 2.47 8.67
CA GLY A 298 8.33 3.35 7.55
C GLY A 298 7.61 4.70 7.46
N SER A 299 7.93 5.65 8.35
CA SER A 299 7.82 7.09 8.09
C SER A 299 8.85 7.80 8.96
N PHE A 300 9.92 8.31 8.37
CA PHE A 300 10.98 9.04 9.07
C PHE A 300 10.42 10.35 9.64
N ASP A 301 10.10 10.38 10.94
CA ASP A 301 9.73 11.61 11.65
C ASP A 301 10.99 12.29 12.21
N ALA A 302 11.56 13.20 11.41
CA ALA A 302 12.60 14.11 11.85
C ALA A 302 11.95 15.43 12.30
N ARG A 303 11.74 15.60 13.60
CA ARG A 303 11.53 16.93 14.19
C ARG A 303 12.31 17.10 15.49
N ALA A 304 13.38 17.87 15.38
CA ALA A 304 14.15 18.42 16.49
C ALA A 304 13.38 19.58 17.15
N GLY A 305 13.55 19.71 18.46
CA GLY A 305 13.30 20.94 19.20
C GLY A 305 12.23 20.85 20.29
N GLY A 306 12.65 20.96 21.55
CA GLY A 306 11.84 21.62 22.58
C GLY A 306 11.36 20.78 23.78
N SER A 307 12.29 20.57 24.72
CA SER A 307 12.07 20.47 26.18
C SER A 307 11.53 19.17 26.82
N ARG A 308 12.44 18.56 27.59
CA ARG A 308 12.26 17.70 28.78
C ARG A 308 11.41 16.44 28.64
N LEU A 309 12.01 15.40 28.07
CA LEU A 309 11.82 14.01 28.50
C LEU A 309 13.08 13.22 28.13
N ARG A 310 13.69 12.55 29.12
CA ARG A 310 14.90 11.74 28.96
C ARG A 310 14.65 10.66 27.89
N ARG A 311 15.16 10.85 26.68
CA ARG A 311 15.32 9.81 25.65
C ARG A 311 16.77 9.35 25.70
N PHE A 312 16.99 8.05 25.91
CA PHE A 312 18.24 7.42 25.53
C PHE A 312 18.34 7.50 24.00
N LEU A 313 19.27 8.33 23.50
CA LEU A 313 19.74 8.29 22.12
C LEU A 313 20.78 7.17 22.01
N TRP A 314 20.59 6.25 21.08
CA TRP A 314 21.65 5.37 20.60
C TRP A 314 22.10 5.90 19.24
N SER A 315 23.34 6.38 19.17
CA SER A 315 24.06 6.63 17.92
C SER A 315 24.95 5.42 17.63
N PRO A 316 25.06 4.94 16.38
CA PRO A 316 26.07 3.97 16.01
C PRO A 316 27.47 4.62 16.03
N PRO A 317 28.55 3.87 16.35
CA PRO A 317 29.92 4.39 16.26
C PRO A 317 30.32 4.58 14.79
N GLU A 318 31.02 5.67 14.50
CA GLU A 318 31.62 5.93 13.19
C GLU A 318 32.61 4.84 12.79
N PRO A 319 32.73 4.49 11.50
CA PRO A 319 33.84 3.68 11.03
C PRO A 319 35.12 4.50 11.14
N VAL A 320 36.06 4.02 11.96
CA VAL A 320 37.45 4.48 11.92
C VAL A 320 38.02 4.06 10.58
N VAL A 321 38.28 5.05 9.72
CA VAL A 321 39.09 4.89 8.51
C VAL A 321 40.53 4.71 8.97
N GLY A 322 41.10 3.53 8.71
CA GLY A 322 42.53 3.26 8.65
C GLY A 322 42.90 2.88 7.23
#